data_AF-A0A533W373-F1
#
_entry.id   AF-A0A533W373-F1
#
_cell.length_a   1.000
_cell.length_b   1.000
_cell.length_c   1.000
_cell.angle_alpha   90.00
_cell.angle_beta   90.00
_cell.angle_gamma   90.00
#
_symmetry.space_group_name_H-M   'P 1'
#
loop_
_entity.id
_entity.type
_entity.pdbx_description
1 polymer ?
#
loop_
_entity_poly.entity_id
_entity_poly.type
_entity_poly.pdbx_seq_one_letter_code
_entity_poly.pdbx_strand_id
1 'polypeptide(L)'
;MGPKFTPNQVQKLADEFEARSAQEVLKWALDTFGTRIGLASSFGAEDVAIIDMMTKIDKKKTKIFTLETGRLNQETYDVIDAIRARYGIQIEAYFPDQKQVEEMIRSRGMNLMYESVENRKMCCEIRKVRPLYRALATLDGWMTGLRRDQ
;
A
#
# COMPACT_ATOMS: atom_id res chain seq x y z
N MET A 1 11.26 14.62 -11.83
CA MET A 1 10.02 15.16 -12.43
C MET A 1 9.24 15.84 -11.31
N GLY A 2 8.68 17.02 -11.58
CA GLY A 2 7.79 17.69 -10.62
C GLY A 2 6.42 17.00 -10.52
N PRO A 3 5.56 17.41 -9.60
CA PRO A 3 4.22 16.85 -9.44
C PRO A 3 3.39 17.02 -10.72
N LYS A 4 2.64 15.98 -11.11
CA LYS A 4 1.81 15.98 -12.32
C LYS A 4 0.65 16.98 -12.26
N PHE A 5 0.17 17.28 -11.05
CA PHE A 5 -0.93 18.19 -10.79
C PHE A 5 -0.50 19.27 -9.80
N THR A 6 -0.97 20.48 -10.01
CA THR A 6 -0.87 21.56 -9.01
C THR A 6 -1.85 21.33 -7.85
N PRO A 7 -1.64 21.94 -6.67
CA PRO A 7 -2.57 21.82 -5.55
C PRO A 7 -4.03 22.17 -5.91
N ASN A 8 -4.24 23.21 -6.73
CA ASN A 8 -5.58 23.60 -7.17
C ASN A 8 -6.23 22.55 -8.09
N GLN A 9 -5.44 21.90 -8.95
CA GLN A 9 -5.95 20.80 -9.79
C GLN A 9 -6.29 19.57 -8.95
N VAL A 10 -5.49 19.27 -7.92
CA VAL A 10 -5.78 18.18 -6.97
C VAL A 10 -7.11 18.43 -6.26
N GLN A 11 -7.34 19.64 -5.73
CA GLN A 11 -8.59 19.97 -5.06
C GLN A 11 -9.79 19.83 -6.00
N LYS A 12 -9.69 20.38 -7.22
CA LYS A 12 -10.77 20.27 -8.20
C LYS A 12 -11.11 18.82 -8.55
N LEU A 13 -10.09 17.97 -8.72
CA LEU A 13 -10.30 16.54 -8.99
C LEU A 13 -10.95 15.84 -7.78
N ALA A 14 -10.53 16.17 -6.57
CA ALA A 14 -11.12 15.62 -5.35
C ALA A 14 -12.62 15.96 -5.25
N ASP A 15 -12.99 17.22 -5.48
CA ASP A 15 -14.39 17.66 -5.47
C ASP A 15 -15.21 16.95 -6.56
N GLU A 16 -14.64 16.76 -7.75
CA GLU A 16 -15.30 16.01 -8.84
C GLU A 16 -15.46 14.51 -8.52
N PHE A 17 -14.56 13.93 -7.71
CA PHE A 17 -14.59 12.50 -7.37
C PHE A 17 -15.58 12.15 -6.27
N GLU A 18 -16.05 13.11 -5.47
CA GLU A 18 -17.10 12.89 -4.46
C GLU A 18 -18.40 12.34 -5.06
N ALA A 19 -18.69 12.67 -6.32
CA ALA A 19 -19.86 12.19 -7.05
C ALA A 19 -19.62 10.93 -7.89
N ARG A 20 -18.40 10.37 -7.90
CA ARG A 20 -18.02 9.23 -8.74
C ARG A 20 -18.00 7.93 -7.94
N SER A 21 -18.25 6.83 -8.63
CA SER A 21 -18.02 5.50 -8.09
C SER A 21 -16.53 5.19 -7.92
N ALA A 22 -16.19 4.25 -7.05
CA ALA A 22 -14.82 3.79 -6.86
C ALA A 22 -14.20 3.30 -8.19
N GLN A 23 -14.95 2.57 -9.00
CA GLN A 23 -14.49 2.05 -10.29
C GLN A 23 -14.13 3.18 -11.28
N GLU A 24 -14.90 4.27 -11.31
CA GLU A 24 -14.60 5.42 -12.16
C GLU A 24 -13.33 6.15 -11.72
N VAL A 25 -13.13 6.31 -10.41
CA VAL A 25 -11.91 6.91 -9.86
C VAL A 25 -10.69 6.02 -10.13
N LEU A 26 -10.82 4.71 -9.91
CA LEU A 26 -9.77 3.73 -10.19
C LEU A 26 -9.40 3.71 -11.68
N LYS A 27 -10.41 3.70 -12.57
CA LYS A 27 -10.18 3.76 -14.02
C LYS A 27 -9.46 5.03 -14.42
N TRP A 28 -9.90 6.19 -13.93
CA TRP A 28 -9.22 7.46 -14.18
C TRP A 28 -7.76 7.41 -13.73
N ALA A 29 -7.49 6.85 -12.56
CA ALA A 29 -6.15 6.77 -12.00
C ALA A 29 -5.24 5.87 -12.84
N LEU A 30 -5.73 4.69 -13.27
CA LEU A 30 -5.00 3.78 -14.15
C LEU A 30 -4.75 4.38 -15.54
N ASP A 31 -5.70 5.15 -16.08
CA ASP A 31 -5.52 5.84 -17.36
C ASP A 31 -4.56 7.03 -17.25
N THR A 32 -4.53 7.71 -16.11
CA THR A 32 -3.70 8.90 -15.87
C THR A 32 -2.24 8.55 -15.56
N PHE A 33 -2.00 7.53 -14.74
CA PHE A 33 -0.67 7.21 -14.22
C PHE A 33 -0.08 5.91 -14.81
N GLY A 34 -0.88 5.11 -15.52
CA GLY A 34 -0.42 3.87 -16.12
C GLY A 34 0.15 2.92 -15.08
N THR A 35 1.37 2.42 -15.30
CA THR A 35 2.08 1.52 -14.36
C THR A 35 2.80 2.26 -13.22
N ARG A 36 2.72 3.61 -13.17
CA ARG A 36 3.33 4.44 -12.12
C ARG A 36 2.36 4.79 -10.99
N ILE A 37 1.24 4.08 -10.87
CA ILE A 37 0.37 4.10 -9.69
C ILE A 37 0.26 2.70 -9.11
N GLY A 38 0.18 2.58 -7.78
CA GLY A 38 0.04 1.29 -7.11
C GLY A 38 -0.88 1.32 -5.90
N LEU A 39 -1.51 0.18 -5.60
CA LEU A 39 -2.24 -0.04 -4.36
C LEU A 39 -1.29 -0.52 -3.26
N ALA A 40 -1.20 0.22 -2.15
CA ALA A 40 -0.63 -0.29 -0.92
C ALA A 40 -1.67 -1.16 -0.22
N SER A 41 -1.43 -2.47 -0.17
CA SER A 41 -2.39 -3.44 0.35
C SER A 41 -1.88 -4.13 1.61
N SER A 42 -2.75 -4.14 2.62
CA SER A 42 -2.68 -5.00 3.80
C SER A 42 -3.59 -6.24 3.68
N PHE A 43 -4.29 -6.36 2.55
CA PHE A 43 -5.22 -7.44 2.23
C PHE A 43 -6.45 -7.52 3.15
N GLY A 44 -6.83 -6.38 3.75
CA GLY A 44 -8.16 -6.20 4.33
C GLY A 44 -9.26 -6.28 3.27
N ALA A 45 -10.51 -6.43 3.68
CA ALA A 45 -11.64 -6.62 2.77
C ALA A 45 -11.76 -5.48 1.74
N GLU A 46 -11.48 -4.25 2.15
CA GLU A 46 -11.48 -3.04 1.32
C GLU A 46 -10.39 -3.09 0.26
N ASP A 47 -9.17 -3.45 0.65
CA ASP A 47 -8.06 -3.59 -0.27
C ASP A 47 -8.36 -4.69 -1.30
N VAL A 48 -8.93 -5.82 -0.88
CA VAL A 48 -9.30 -6.93 -1.77
C VAL A 48 -10.41 -6.52 -2.74
N ALA A 49 -11.38 -5.73 -2.30
CA ALA A 49 -12.39 -5.16 -3.19
C ALA A 49 -11.76 -4.25 -4.26
N ILE A 50 -10.79 -3.40 -3.87
CA ILE A 50 -10.05 -2.56 -4.82
C ILE A 50 -9.24 -3.42 -5.80
N ILE A 51 -8.59 -4.49 -5.33
CA ILE A 51 -7.85 -5.43 -6.19
C ILE A 51 -8.78 -6.06 -7.24
N ASP A 52 -9.97 -6.52 -6.82
CA ASP A 52 -10.97 -7.07 -7.74
C ASP A 52 -11.40 -6.04 -8.80
N MET A 53 -11.67 -4.79 -8.38
CA MET A 53 -12.03 -3.71 -9.31
C MET A 53 -10.90 -3.39 -10.28
N MET A 54 -9.67 -3.19 -9.79
CA MET A 54 -8.50 -2.86 -10.62
C MET A 54 -8.21 -3.93 -11.66
N THR A 55 -8.25 -5.21 -11.26
CA THR A 55 -7.98 -6.34 -12.16
C THR A 55 -9.03 -6.49 -13.25
N LYS A 56 -10.30 -6.17 -12.96
CA LYS A 56 -11.38 -6.11 -13.95
C LYS A 56 -11.28 -4.92 -14.89
N ILE A 57 -10.78 -3.78 -14.41
CA ILE A 57 -10.59 -2.57 -15.23
C ILE A 57 -9.42 -2.77 -16.21
N ASP A 58 -8.23 -3.06 -15.68
CA ASP A 58 -7.04 -3.32 -16.48
C ASP A 58 -5.99 -4.09 -15.65
N LYS A 59 -5.99 -5.41 -15.84
CA LYS A 59 -5.02 -6.31 -15.20
C LYS A 59 -3.57 -5.96 -15.53
N LYS A 60 -3.26 -5.43 -16.72
CA LYS A 60 -1.87 -5.11 -17.12
C LYS A 60 -1.33 -3.87 -16.43
N LYS A 61 -2.21 -2.93 -16.06
CA LYS A 61 -1.87 -1.73 -15.29
C LYS A 61 -2.00 -1.92 -13.77
N THR A 62 -2.54 -3.06 -13.32
CA THR A 62 -2.71 -3.34 -11.89
C THR A 62 -1.36 -3.57 -11.21
N LYS A 63 -0.94 -2.62 -10.38
CA LYS A 63 0.23 -2.73 -9.51
C LYS A 63 -0.19 -2.76 -8.05
N ILE A 64 0.21 -3.80 -7.33
CA ILE A 64 -0.09 -3.98 -5.91
C ILE A 64 1.23 -4.20 -5.19
N PHE A 65 1.40 -3.53 -4.06
CA PHE A 65 2.52 -3.78 -3.18
C PHE A 65 2.06 -3.92 -1.73
N THR A 66 2.86 -4.64 -0.95
CA THR A 66 2.65 -4.80 0.49
C THR A 66 3.95 -4.56 1.25
N LEU A 67 3.80 -4.24 2.53
CA LEU A 67 4.91 -4.02 3.45
C LEU A 67 5.15 -5.32 4.21
N GLU A 68 6.15 -6.08 3.79
CA GLU A 68 6.49 -7.32 4.46
C GLU A 68 7.27 -6.99 5.74
N THR A 69 6.55 -6.90 6.85
CA THR A 69 7.11 -6.45 8.12
C THR A 69 8.00 -7.50 8.79
N GLY A 70 8.00 -8.75 8.32
CA GLY A 70 8.58 -9.91 8.98
C GLY A 70 7.77 -10.40 10.19
N ARG A 71 6.56 -9.85 10.38
CA ARG A 71 5.68 -10.09 11.55
C ARG A 71 4.19 -10.14 11.16
N LEU A 72 3.89 -10.34 9.88
CA LEU A 72 2.52 -10.56 9.42
C LEU A 72 2.00 -11.92 9.93
N ASN A 73 0.68 -12.01 10.08
CA ASN A 73 -0.02 -13.25 10.39
C ASN A 73 0.13 -14.27 9.25
N GLN A 74 0.12 -15.57 9.55
CA GLN A 74 0.16 -16.62 8.52
C GLN A 74 -1.02 -16.48 7.56
N GLU A 75 -2.19 -16.16 8.09
CA GLU A 75 -3.43 -15.94 7.35
C GLU A 75 -3.29 -14.80 6.32
N THR A 76 -2.45 -13.78 6.59
CA THR A 76 -2.17 -12.72 5.61
C THR A 76 -1.40 -13.27 4.41
N TYR A 77 -0.41 -14.14 4.63
CA TYR A 77 0.31 -14.80 3.54
C TYR A 77 -0.60 -15.73 2.73
N ASP A 78 -1.47 -16.47 3.41
CA ASP A 78 -2.43 -17.36 2.74
C ASP A 78 -3.38 -16.56 1.82
N VAL A 79 -3.83 -15.38 2.27
CA VAL A 79 -4.63 -14.45 1.45
C VAL A 79 -3.82 -13.89 0.28
N ILE A 80 -2.56 -13.52 0.48
CA ILE A 80 -1.67 -13.06 -0.60
C ILE A 80 -1.58 -14.11 -1.71
N ASP A 81 -1.32 -15.37 -1.36
CA ASP A 81 -1.19 -16.44 -2.34
C ASP A 81 -2.53 -16.78 -2.99
N ALA A 82 -3.64 -16.75 -2.25
CA ALA A 82 -4.98 -16.92 -2.81
C ALA A 82 -5.32 -15.82 -3.83
N ILE A 83 -4.97 -14.57 -3.56
CA ILE A 83 -5.16 -13.43 -4.48
C ILE A 83 -4.31 -13.62 -5.74
N ARG A 84 -3.02 -13.98 -5.58
CA ARG A 84 -2.12 -14.24 -6.72
C ARG A 84 -2.66 -15.35 -7.61
N ALA A 85 -3.12 -16.45 -7.02
CA ALA A 85 -3.71 -17.58 -7.75
C ALA A 85 -5.03 -17.19 -8.44
N ARG A 86 -5.93 -16.49 -7.74
CA ARG A 86 -7.25 -16.11 -8.26
C ARG A 86 -7.18 -15.11 -9.41
N TYR A 87 -6.40 -14.05 -9.26
CA TYR A 87 -6.36 -12.97 -10.24
C TYR A 87 -5.21 -13.12 -11.24
N GLY A 88 -4.24 -14.00 -10.98
CA GLY A 88 -3.06 -14.21 -11.81
C GLY A 88 -2.20 -12.96 -11.92
N ILE A 89 -2.00 -12.26 -10.82
CA ILE A 89 -1.22 -11.01 -10.69
C ILE A 89 -0.01 -11.21 -9.78
N GLN A 90 1.01 -10.38 -9.95
CA GLN A 90 2.13 -10.30 -9.02
C GLN A 90 1.85 -9.27 -7.93
N ILE A 91 2.37 -9.51 -6.74
CA ILE A 91 2.31 -8.60 -5.59
C ILE A 91 3.76 -8.30 -5.19
N GLU A 92 4.13 -7.03 -5.16
CA GLU A 92 5.48 -6.61 -4.77
C GLU A 92 5.58 -6.51 -3.25
N ALA A 93 6.52 -7.26 -2.64
CA ALA A 93 6.78 -7.20 -1.21
C ALA A 93 7.97 -6.29 -0.91
N TYR A 94 7.79 -5.31 -0.02
CA TYR A 94 8.85 -4.41 0.44
C TYR A 94 9.24 -4.75 1.88
N PHE A 95 10.44 -5.32 2.04
CA PHE A 95 10.99 -5.73 3.34
C PHE A 95 11.67 -4.57 4.09
N PRO A 96 11.73 -4.56 5.43
CA PRO A 96 12.58 -3.62 6.16
C PRO A 96 14.07 -3.80 5.86
N ASP A 97 14.84 -2.75 6.12
CA ASP A 97 16.28 -2.87 6.12
C ASP A 97 16.73 -3.78 7.28
N GLN A 98 17.48 -4.83 6.94
CA GLN A 98 17.90 -5.86 7.88
C GLN A 98 18.73 -5.28 9.03
N LYS A 99 19.70 -4.40 8.72
CA LYS A 99 20.61 -3.84 9.74
C LYS A 99 19.84 -3.02 10.77
N GLN A 100 18.89 -2.20 10.32
CA GLN A 100 18.04 -1.40 11.21
C GLN A 100 17.15 -2.28 12.10
N VAL A 101 16.62 -3.38 11.55
CA VAL A 101 15.84 -4.33 12.35
C VAL A 101 16.71 -5.01 13.40
N GLU A 102 17.89 -5.49 13.03
CA GLU A 102 18.85 -6.14 13.94
C GLU A 102 19.26 -5.22 15.09
N GLU A 103 19.58 -3.96 14.80
CA GLU A 103 19.96 -2.98 15.81
C GLU A 103 18.82 -2.67 16.78
N MET A 104 17.60 -2.48 16.25
CA MET A 104 16.39 -2.25 17.06
C MET A 104 16.10 -3.42 18.00
N ILE A 105 16.10 -4.67 17.51
CA ILE A 105 15.78 -5.84 18.35
C ILE A 105 16.89 -6.16 19.34
N ARG A 106 18.16 -5.90 19.01
CA ARG A 106 19.29 -6.12 19.93
C ARG A 106 19.24 -5.14 21.11
N SER A 107 18.80 -3.90 20.85
CA SER A 107 18.76 -2.84 21.86
C SER A 107 17.47 -2.83 22.69
N ARG A 108 16.32 -3.22 22.12
CA ARG A 108 14.99 -3.08 22.75
C ARG A 108 14.22 -4.40 22.87
N GLY A 109 14.76 -5.52 22.39
CA GLY A 109 14.10 -6.83 22.41
C GLY A 109 13.17 -7.10 21.21
N MET A 110 12.79 -8.37 21.06
CA MET A 110 11.99 -8.86 19.91
C MET A 110 10.56 -8.32 19.85
N ASN A 111 10.01 -7.96 21.02
CA ASN A 111 8.62 -7.57 21.20
C ASN A 111 8.48 -6.16 21.81
N LEU A 112 9.47 -5.29 21.56
CA LEU A 112 9.56 -3.91 22.08
C LEU A 112 8.26 -3.09 21.94
N MET A 113 7.46 -3.35 20.91
CA MET A 113 6.24 -2.60 20.57
C MET A 113 5.12 -2.70 21.62
N TYR A 114 5.20 -3.66 22.53
CA TYR A 114 4.28 -3.79 23.66
C TYR A 114 4.74 -3.01 24.90
N GLU A 115 6.02 -2.64 24.96
CA GLU A 115 6.61 -2.01 26.15
C GLU A 115 6.30 -0.52 26.24
N SER A 116 6.20 0.17 25.09
CA SER A 116 5.85 1.59 25.05
C SER A 116 5.31 2.04 23.69
N VAL A 117 4.65 3.21 23.69
CA VAL A 117 4.22 3.87 22.45
C VAL A 117 5.41 4.30 21.60
N GLU A 118 6.51 4.73 22.22
CA GLU A 118 7.74 5.12 21.53
C GLU A 118 8.36 3.92 20.79
N ASN A 119 8.51 2.78 21.47
CA ASN A 119 9.02 1.55 20.87
C ASN A 119 8.10 1.06 19.73
N ARG A 120 6.78 1.19 19.89
CA ARG A 120 5.82 0.87 18.82
C ARG A 120 6.01 1.76 17.60
N LYS A 121 6.16 3.08 17.80
CA LYS A 121 6.44 4.04 16.72
C LYS A 121 7.76 3.71 16.02
N MET A 122 8.82 3.42 16.77
CA MET A 122 10.11 2.99 16.23
C MET A 122 10.00 1.71 15.39
N CYS A 123 9.29 0.69 15.90
CA CYS A 123 9.04 -0.56 15.19
C CYS A 123 8.27 -0.32 13.87
N CYS A 124 7.20 0.47 13.91
CA CYS A 124 6.45 0.85 12.71
C CYS A 124 7.27 1.69 11.73
N GLU A 125 8.10 2.60 12.22
CA GLU A 125 8.98 3.42 11.39
C GLU A 125 9.93 2.54 10.56
N ILE A 126 10.62 1.61 11.23
CA ILE A 126 11.59 0.70 10.59
C ILE A 126 10.91 -0.35 9.72
N ARG A 127 9.83 -0.99 10.23
CA ARG A 127 9.19 -2.12 9.54
C ARG A 127 8.16 -1.72 8.49
N LYS A 128 7.57 -0.52 8.57
CA LYS A 128 6.49 -0.09 7.67
C LYS A 128 6.83 1.20 6.94
N VAL A 129 7.12 2.28 7.66
CA VAL A 129 7.21 3.63 7.07
C VAL A 129 8.39 3.75 6.12
N ARG A 130 9.60 3.31 6.53
CA ARG A 130 10.78 3.35 5.65
C ARG A 130 10.62 2.47 4.40
N PRO A 131 10.15 1.20 4.48
CA PRO A 131 9.82 0.42 3.29
C PRO A 131 8.77 1.05 2.39
N LEU A 132 7.74 1.67 2.98
CA LEU A 132 6.70 2.39 2.24
C LEU A 132 7.30 3.52 1.40
N TYR A 133 8.18 4.36 1.97
CA TYR A 133 8.82 5.43 1.21
C TYR A 133 9.64 4.91 0.03
N ARG A 134 10.31 3.76 0.17
CA ARG A 134 11.03 3.14 -0.96
C ARG A 134 10.07 2.68 -2.05
N ALA A 135 8.92 2.13 -1.70
CA ALA A 135 7.89 1.75 -2.67
C ALA A 135 7.33 3.00 -3.39
N LEU A 136 6.94 4.02 -2.63
CA LEU A 136 6.37 5.26 -3.16
C LEU A 136 7.34 6.06 -4.03
N ALA A 137 8.65 6.00 -3.76
CA ALA A 137 9.66 6.64 -4.59
C ALA A 137 9.67 6.11 -6.06
N THR A 138 9.07 4.95 -6.32
CA THR A 138 8.94 4.39 -7.67
C THR A 138 7.68 4.83 -8.41
N LEU A 139 6.74 5.51 -7.72
CA LEU A 139 5.40 5.82 -8.20
C LEU A 139 5.16 7.34 -8.30
N ASP A 140 4.20 7.72 -9.13
CA ASP A 140 3.67 9.09 -9.24
C ASP A 140 2.32 9.26 -8.50
N GLY A 141 1.75 8.17 -7.99
CA GLY A 141 0.52 8.14 -7.21
C GLY A 141 0.36 6.80 -6.49
N TRP A 142 -0.51 6.75 -5.49
CA TRP A 142 -0.82 5.50 -4.78
C TRP A 142 -2.26 5.47 -4.29
N MET A 143 -2.75 4.28 -4.00
CA MET A 143 -4.10 4.01 -3.51
C MET A 143 -4.03 3.22 -2.21
N THR A 144 -5.07 3.35 -1.38
CA THR A 144 -5.25 2.64 -0.10
C THR A 144 -6.73 2.30 0.09
N GLY A 145 -7.06 1.22 0.79
CA GLY A 145 -8.44 0.87 1.15
C GLY A 145 -9.06 1.63 2.33
N LEU A 146 -8.55 2.82 2.67
CA LEU A 146 -9.11 3.63 3.75
C LEU A 146 -10.51 4.16 3.40
N ARG A 147 -11.41 4.12 4.38
CA ARG A 147 -12.76 4.69 4.27
C ARG A 147 -13.03 5.71 5.37
N ARG A 148 -14.02 6.59 5.16
CA ARG A 148 -14.39 7.63 6.13
C ARG A 148 -14.99 7.09 7.43
N ASP A 149 -15.52 5.88 7.42
CA ASP A 149 -16.20 5.23 8.55
C ASP A 149 -15.28 4.41 9.46
N GLN A 150 -13.96 4.37 9.17
CA GLN A 150 -12.95 3.63 9.93
C GLN A 150 -12.28 4.46 11.04
#